data_AF-A0A522NND7-F1
#
_entry.id   AF-A0A522NND7-F1
#
_cell.length_a   1.000
_cell.length_b   1.000
_cell.length_c   1.000
_cell.angle_alpha   90.00
_cell.angle_beta   90.00
_cell.angle_gamma   90.00
#
_symmetry.space_group_name_H-M   'P 1'
#
loop_
_entity.id
_entity.type
_entity.pdbx_description
1 polymer ?
#
loop_
_entity_poly.entity_id
_entity_poly.type
_entity_poly.pdbx_seq_one_letter_code
_entity_poly.pdbx_strand_id
1 'polypeptide(L)'
;MLVTVRSENGGSGDDPGAQPTSTDELLLRVAKGDQAAFGELYDRLAPRVLGTIRRLLIDPAQSEEVAQEVFLEVWQSAARFEPNKGRAATWVLTMAKRRAIDRIRSAQASRVRDVRVGIRDFCAEADEVAESVEIRIERERVGAAMEQLTDTQRQAISLAYDGEYTHSEIAQLLGIPIGTVKTRLRDGMIRLRNELGVAP
;
A
#
# COMPACT_ATOMS: atom_id res chain seq x y z
N MET A 1 58.15 13.88 42.01
CA MET A 1 57.38 14.98 41.40
C MET A 1 56.51 14.33 40.33
N LEU A 2 55.33 13.79 40.70
CA LEU A 2 53.98 14.35 40.43
C LEU A 2 53.88 14.87 38.99
N VAL A 3 53.04 14.34 38.12
CA VAL A 3 51.57 14.60 38.00
C VAL A 3 50.98 13.54 37.05
N THR A 4 50.09 12.66 37.51
CA THR A 4 48.61 12.67 37.40
C THR A 4 48.05 12.21 36.05
N VAL A 5 47.40 11.05 36.11
CA VAL A 5 46.46 10.43 35.16
C VAL A 5 45.29 11.37 34.85
N ARG A 6 44.96 11.56 33.56
CA ARG A 6 43.60 11.86 33.08
C ARG A 6 43.37 11.13 31.76
N SER A 7 42.77 9.95 31.87
CA SER A 7 42.06 9.31 30.77
C SER A 7 40.69 9.95 30.73
N GLU A 8 40.40 10.75 29.71
CA GLU A 8 39.06 11.30 29.49
C GLU A 8 38.27 10.34 28.60
N ASN A 9 37.27 9.72 29.23
CA ASN A 9 36.17 9.01 28.59
C ASN A 9 35.43 9.96 27.61
N GLY A 10 35.53 9.70 26.32
CA GLY A 10 34.59 10.21 25.32
C GLY A 10 33.36 9.30 25.31
N GLY A 11 32.39 9.65 26.14
CA GLY A 11 31.15 8.89 26.36
C GLY A 11 30.31 8.74 25.10
N SER A 12 29.87 7.49 24.90
CA SER A 12 28.71 7.10 24.13
C SER A 12 27.49 7.94 24.53
N GLY A 13 27.01 8.77 23.60
CA GLY A 13 25.71 9.42 23.70
C GLY A 13 24.64 8.53 23.06
N ASP A 14 24.30 7.44 23.73
CA ASP A 14 23.00 6.78 23.50
C ASP A 14 22.01 7.50 24.39
N ASP A 15 21.29 8.48 23.82
CA ASP A 15 20.28 9.26 24.54
C ASP A 15 18.98 8.43 24.63
N PRO A 16 18.63 7.87 25.81
CA PRO A 16 17.52 6.92 25.94
C PRO A 16 16.14 7.61 25.92
N GLY A 17 16.09 8.92 25.61
CA GLY A 17 14.90 9.75 25.71
C GLY A 17 14.35 10.31 24.39
N ALA A 18 15.01 10.08 23.26
CA ALA A 18 14.53 10.59 21.97
C ALA A 18 13.24 9.88 21.56
N GLN A 19 12.10 10.57 21.71
CA GLN A 19 10.82 10.09 21.19
C GLN A 19 11.00 9.75 19.70
N PRO A 20 10.48 8.59 19.22
CA PRO A 20 10.66 8.19 17.83
C PRO A 20 10.10 9.29 16.92
N THR A 21 10.96 9.82 16.03
CA THR A 21 10.59 10.93 15.14
C THR A 21 9.31 10.56 14.39
N SER A 22 8.34 11.45 14.33
CA SER A 22 7.06 11.15 13.69
C SER A 22 7.19 11.07 12.16
N THR A 23 6.31 10.33 11.49
CA THR A 23 6.25 10.28 10.03
C THR A 23 6.04 11.66 9.40
N ASP A 24 5.30 12.54 10.09
CA ASP A 24 5.06 13.92 9.66
C ASP A 24 6.37 14.73 9.68
N GLU A 25 7.17 14.62 10.74
CA GLU A 25 8.48 15.28 10.85
C GLU A 25 9.51 14.72 9.87
N LEU A 26 9.54 13.40 9.67
CA LEU A 26 10.39 12.76 8.67
C LEU A 26 10.09 13.31 7.28
N LEU A 27 8.81 13.38 6.89
CA LEU A 27 8.41 13.90 5.58
C LEU A 27 8.77 15.39 5.40
N LEU A 28 8.69 16.20 6.46
CA LEU A 28 9.15 17.60 6.43
C LEU A 28 10.68 17.74 6.28
N ARG A 29 11.46 16.79 6.80
CA ARG A 29 12.91 16.72 6.57
C ARG A 29 13.24 16.26 5.16
N VAL A 30 12.51 15.27 4.64
CA VAL A 30 12.60 14.83 3.24
C VAL A 30 12.35 16.00 2.28
N ALA A 31 11.38 16.87 2.58
CA ALA A 31 11.13 18.08 1.78
C ALA A 31 12.33 19.03 1.68
N LYS A 32 13.30 18.92 2.60
CA LYS A 32 14.57 19.69 2.61
C LYS A 32 15.74 18.90 1.99
N GLY A 33 15.50 17.71 1.46
CA GLY A 33 16.51 16.85 0.85
C GLY A 33 17.24 15.93 1.83
N ASP A 34 16.71 15.69 3.02
CA ASP A 34 17.31 14.79 4.01
C ASP A 34 17.12 13.32 3.60
N GLN A 35 18.19 12.69 3.11
CA GLN A 35 18.21 11.29 2.68
C GLN A 35 18.05 10.30 3.83
N ALA A 36 18.57 10.60 5.02
CA ALA A 36 18.45 9.72 6.18
C ALA A 36 17.00 9.69 6.67
N ALA A 37 16.34 10.86 6.71
CA ALA A 37 14.92 10.93 7.01
C ALA A 37 14.06 10.18 5.99
N PHE A 38 14.46 10.17 4.71
CA PHE A 38 13.77 9.40 3.67
C PHE A 38 13.92 7.89 3.88
N GLY A 39 15.12 7.40 4.21
CA GLY A 39 15.33 6.00 4.55
C GLY A 39 14.46 5.54 5.70
N GLU A 40 14.42 6.32 6.79
CA GLU A 40 13.59 6.01 7.95
C GLU A 40 12.08 6.07 7.63
N LEU A 41 11.66 7.03 6.81
CA LEU A 41 10.28 7.12 6.33
C LEU A 41 9.91 5.89 5.47
N TYR A 42 10.81 5.48 4.59
CA TYR A 42 10.66 4.30 3.74
C TYR A 42 10.48 3.04 4.59
N ASP A 43 11.38 2.76 5.53
CA ASP A 43 11.32 1.57 6.38
C ASP A 43 9.98 1.47 7.14
N ARG A 44 9.45 2.61 7.59
CA ARG A 44 8.17 2.67 8.33
C ARG A 44 6.93 2.52 7.46
N LEU A 45 6.95 3.00 6.21
CA LEU A 45 5.76 3.06 5.36
C LEU A 45 5.75 2.03 4.23
N ALA A 46 6.89 1.50 3.81
CA ALA A 46 6.99 0.57 2.69
C ALA A 46 6.10 -0.67 2.85
N PRO A 47 6.03 -1.34 4.02
CA PRO A 47 5.12 -2.47 4.19
C PRO A 47 3.65 -2.11 3.96
N ARG A 48 3.21 -0.94 4.45
CA ARG A 48 1.82 -0.47 4.32
C ARG A 48 1.50 -0.03 2.89
N VAL A 49 2.44 0.63 2.23
CA VAL A 49 2.33 1.01 0.81
C VAL A 49 2.21 -0.24 -0.05
N LEU A 50 3.11 -1.20 0.12
CA LEU A 50 3.12 -2.44 -0.64
C LEU A 50 1.85 -3.27 -0.40
N GLY A 51 1.39 -3.41 0.85
CA GLY A 51 0.13 -4.08 1.15
C GLY A 51 -1.08 -3.39 0.52
N THR A 52 -1.09 -2.06 0.46
CA THR A 52 -2.15 -1.30 -0.23
C THR A 52 -2.15 -1.55 -1.73
N ILE A 53 -0.97 -1.60 -2.36
CA ILE A 53 -0.84 -1.86 -3.79
C ILE A 53 -1.22 -3.31 -4.11
N ARG A 54 -0.77 -4.29 -3.32
CA ARG A 54 -1.07 -5.72 -3.51
C ARG A 54 -2.56 -6.07 -3.38
N ARG A 55 -3.34 -5.26 -2.66
CA ARG A 55 -4.81 -5.39 -2.66
C ARG A 55 -5.45 -5.02 -4.01
N LEU A 56 -4.76 -4.24 -4.84
CA LEU A 56 -5.25 -3.73 -6.12
C LEU A 56 -4.57 -4.40 -7.33
N LEU A 57 -3.28 -4.71 -7.24
CA LEU A 57 -2.46 -5.35 -8.26
C LEU A 57 -2.04 -6.75 -7.79
N ILE A 58 -2.31 -7.75 -8.63
CA ILE A 58 -2.07 -9.16 -8.28
C ILE A 58 -0.61 -9.55 -8.54
N ASP A 59 -0.01 -9.02 -9.60
CA ASP A 59 1.39 -9.30 -9.93
C ASP A 59 2.33 -8.66 -8.89
N PRO A 60 3.14 -9.46 -8.16
CA PRO A 60 4.05 -8.95 -7.14
C PRO A 60 5.13 -8.02 -7.70
N ALA A 61 5.69 -8.35 -8.87
CA ALA A 61 6.73 -7.55 -9.50
C ALA A 61 6.18 -6.19 -9.94
N GLN A 62 4.97 -6.17 -10.50
CA GLN A 62 4.27 -4.92 -10.81
C GLN A 62 3.95 -4.11 -9.56
N SER A 63 3.59 -4.78 -8.45
CA SER A 63 3.30 -4.11 -7.18
C SER A 63 4.54 -3.45 -6.59
N GLU A 64 5.69 -4.12 -6.65
CA GLU A 64 6.97 -3.60 -6.19
C GLU A 64 7.47 -2.44 -7.06
N GLU A 65 7.33 -2.55 -8.38
CA GLU A 65 7.64 -1.46 -9.31
C GLU A 65 6.79 -0.21 -9.00
N VAL A 66 5.48 -0.38 -8.80
CA VAL A 66 4.59 0.73 -8.41
C VAL A 66 4.98 1.29 -7.05
N ALA A 67 5.36 0.46 -6.07
CA ALA A 67 5.81 0.95 -4.77
C ALA A 67 7.08 1.81 -4.90
N GLN A 68 8.04 1.40 -5.73
CA GLN A 68 9.24 2.20 -6.02
C GLN A 68 8.88 3.55 -6.65
N GLU A 69 7.98 3.56 -7.65
CA GLU A 69 7.48 4.80 -8.25
C GLU A 69 6.82 5.73 -7.23
N VAL A 70 6.03 5.19 -6.31
CA VAL A 70 5.40 5.96 -5.22
C VAL A 70 6.46 6.62 -4.35
N PHE A 71 7.48 5.90 -3.91
CA PHE A 71 8.52 6.47 -3.06
C PHE A 71 9.38 7.50 -3.80
N LEU A 72 9.62 7.33 -5.11
CA LEU A 72 10.22 8.36 -5.95
C LEU A 72 9.34 9.63 -6.03
N GLU A 73 8.03 9.45 -6.19
CA GLU A 73 7.08 10.58 -6.19
C GLU A 73 7.03 11.28 -4.82
N VAL A 74 7.06 10.52 -3.71
CA VAL A 74 7.16 11.06 -2.35
C VAL A 74 8.39 11.94 -2.22
N TRP A 75 9.57 11.46 -2.64
CA TRP A 75 10.80 12.26 -2.61
C TRP A 75 10.66 13.57 -3.41
N GLN A 76 10.13 13.49 -4.64
CA GLN A 76 9.99 14.65 -5.53
C GLN A 76 8.92 15.65 -5.07
N SER A 77 7.91 15.20 -4.34
CA SER A 77 6.74 16.01 -3.99
C SER A 77 6.59 16.28 -2.49
N ALA A 78 7.55 15.85 -1.66
CA ALA A 78 7.53 16.05 -0.21
C ALA A 78 7.32 17.51 0.21
N ALA A 79 7.83 18.48 -0.56
CA ALA A 79 7.63 19.91 -0.31
C ALA A 79 6.16 20.38 -0.42
N ARG A 80 5.27 19.57 -1.01
CA ARG A 80 3.83 19.83 -1.10
C ARG A 80 3.05 19.31 0.09
N PHE A 81 3.68 18.54 0.98
CA PHE A 81 3.02 18.05 2.18
C PHE A 81 2.77 19.19 3.16
N GLU A 82 1.53 19.31 3.60
CA GLU A 82 1.11 20.29 4.60
C GLU A 82 0.52 19.56 5.81
N PRO A 83 1.20 19.52 6.98
CA PRO A 83 0.76 18.77 8.15
C PRO A 83 -0.62 19.16 8.70
N ASN A 84 -1.09 20.38 8.41
CA ASN A 84 -2.42 20.87 8.79
C ASN A 84 -3.56 20.31 7.92
N LYS A 85 -3.26 19.75 6.74
CA LYS A 85 -4.25 19.17 5.80
C LYS A 85 -4.40 17.66 5.94
N GLY A 86 -3.51 17.00 6.68
CA GLY A 86 -3.57 15.57 6.90
C GLY A 86 -2.24 14.98 7.38
N ARG A 87 -2.26 13.71 7.78
CA ARG A 87 -1.06 12.98 8.22
C ARG A 87 -0.24 12.50 7.03
N ALA A 88 1.08 12.46 7.18
CA ALA A 88 2.01 12.01 6.15
C ALA A 88 1.71 10.58 5.71
N ALA A 89 1.43 9.68 6.65
CA ALA A 89 1.08 8.29 6.33
C ALA A 89 -0.17 8.22 5.42
N THR A 90 -1.22 9.00 5.71
CA THR A 90 -2.41 9.05 4.87
C THR A 90 -2.09 9.60 3.49
N TRP A 91 -1.32 10.69 3.42
CA TRP A 91 -0.94 11.31 2.15
C TRP A 91 -0.16 10.35 1.24
N VAL A 92 0.81 9.61 1.79
CA VAL A 92 1.59 8.60 1.05
C VAL A 92 0.69 7.42 0.62
N LEU A 93 -0.21 6.94 1.47
CA LEU A 93 -1.12 5.84 1.12
C LEU A 93 -2.14 6.26 0.03
N THR A 94 -2.60 7.51 0.04
CA THR A 94 -3.43 8.06 -1.04
C THR A 94 -2.66 8.11 -2.36
N MET A 95 -1.39 8.49 -2.34
CA MET A 95 -0.52 8.45 -3.53
C MET A 95 -0.35 7.03 -4.06
N ALA A 96 -0.09 6.06 -3.17
CA ALA A 96 0.00 4.64 -3.52
C ALA A 96 -1.27 4.11 -4.19
N LYS A 97 -2.44 4.41 -3.62
CA LYS A 97 -3.75 4.04 -4.18
C LYS A 97 -3.95 4.64 -5.57
N ARG A 98 -3.66 5.94 -5.75
CA ARG A 98 -3.76 6.61 -7.05
C ARG A 98 -2.84 5.96 -8.10
N ARG A 99 -1.59 5.68 -7.73
CA ARG A 99 -0.61 5.09 -8.65
C ARG A 99 -0.99 3.66 -9.07
N ALA A 100 -1.44 2.84 -8.13
CA ALA A 100 -1.94 1.49 -8.44
C ALA A 100 -3.14 1.52 -9.39
N ILE A 101 -4.04 2.48 -9.20
CA ILE A 101 -5.19 2.72 -10.08
C ILE A 101 -4.75 3.16 -11.49
N ASP A 102 -3.79 4.07 -11.59
CA ASP A 102 -3.27 4.50 -12.88
C ASP A 102 -2.58 3.35 -13.63
N ARG A 103 -1.89 2.46 -12.91
CA ARG A 103 -1.34 1.21 -13.47
C ARG A 103 -2.44 0.30 -14.01
N ILE A 104 -3.53 0.12 -13.27
CA ILE A 104 -4.72 -0.63 -13.71
C ILE A 104 -5.28 -0.06 -15.02
N ARG A 105 -5.46 1.27 -15.09
CA ARG A 105 -5.98 1.95 -16.28
C ARG A 105 -5.08 1.74 -17.49
N SER A 106 -3.77 1.85 -17.31
CA SER A 106 -2.78 1.63 -18.37
C SER A 106 -2.79 0.19 -18.88
N ALA A 107 -2.87 -0.79 -17.97
CA ALA A 107 -2.97 -2.20 -18.31
C ALA A 107 -4.28 -2.54 -19.05
N GLN A 108 -5.40 -1.93 -18.67
CA GLN A 108 -6.68 -2.11 -19.36
C GLN A 108 -6.71 -1.46 -20.74
N ALA A 109 -6.19 -0.24 -20.88
CA ALA A 109 -6.04 0.42 -22.17
C ALA A 109 -5.14 -0.39 -23.12
N SER A 110 -4.14 -1.07 -22.58
CA SER A 110 -3.27 -1.99 -23.34
C SER A 110 -3.96 -3.32 -23.64
N ARG A 111 -4.72 -3.91 -22.70
CA ARG A 111 -5.54 -5.11 -22.94
C ARG A 111 -6.63 -4.90 -23.97
N VAL A 112 -7.26 -3.73 -24.06
CA VAL A 112 -8.20 -3.39 -25.15
C VAL A 112 -7.50 -3.40 -26.52
N ARG A 113 -6.18 -3.15 -26.57
CA ARG A 113 -5.35 -3.35 -27.77
C ARG A 113 -4.87 -4.80 -27.94
N ASP A 114 -4.66 -5.51 -26.83
CA ASP A 114 -4.10 -6.88 -26.75
C ASP A 114 -5.14 -8.01 -26.66
N VAL A 115 -6.44 -7.78 -26.89
CA VAL A 115 -7.47 -8.85 -27.08
C VAL A 115 -7.12 -9.81 -28.26
N ARG A 116 -5.95 -9.65 -28.89
CA ARG A 116 -5.37 -10.60 -29.84
C ARG A 116 -4.63 -11.79 -29.21
N VAL A 117 -4.15 -11.77 -27.94
CA VAL A 117 -3.38 -12.92 -27.40
C VAL A 117 -3.52 -13.09 -25.87
N GLY A 118 -4.20 -14.17 -25.46
CA GLY A 118 -3.83 -15.15 -24.41
C GLY A 118 -3.48 -14.74 -22.97
N ILE A 119 -4.30 -15.20 -22.01
CA ILE A 119 -4.23 -15.05 -20.54
C ILE A 119 -3.33 -16.13 -19.87
N ARG A 120 -2.62 -15.83 -18.75
CA ARG A 120 -2.63 -16.66 -17.51
C ARG A 120 -1.95 -16.08 -16.23
N ASP A 121 -2.52 -16.54 -15.10
CA ASP A 121 -2.31 -16.43 -13.62
C ASP A 121 -0.89 -16.30 -13.01
N PHE A 122 -0.81 -15.85 -11.73
CA PHE A 122 -0.26 -16.60 -10.56
C PHE A 122 -0.32 -15.81 -9.21
N CYS A 123 -0.41 -16.53 -8.07
CA CYS A 123 -0.49 -16.07 -6.66
C CYS A 123 0.87 -15.73 -6.01
N ALA A 124 0.87 -14.94 -4.92
CA ALA A 124 1.94 -14.93 -3.89
C ALA A 124 1.50 -14.27 -2.56
N GLU A 125 1.92 -14.90 -1.46
CA GLU A 125 1.65 -14.58 -0.05
C GLU A 125 2.34 -13.27 0.42
N ALA A 126 1.75 -12.62 1.44
CA ALA A 126 2.29 -11.44 2.10
C ALA A 126 2.43 -11.68 3.61
N ASP A 127 3.62 -11.40 4.14
CA ASP A 127 3.97 -11.55 5.56
C ASP A 127 3.58 -10.30 6.37
N GLU A 128 3.02 -10.51 7.57
CA GLU A 128 2.32 -9.50 8.36
C GLU A 128 3.13 -8.92 9.53
N VAL A 129 2.90 -7.63 9.81
CA VAL A 129 3.38 -6.86 10.96
C VAL A 129 2.57 -7.21 12.22
N ALA A 130 3.21 -7.15 13.39
CA ALA A 130 2.66 -7.50 14.72
C ALA A 130 1.23 -6.97 14.99
N GLU A 131 0.27 -7.88 14.93
CA GLU A 131 -1.13 -7.73 15.33
C GLU A 131 -1.49 -8.86 16.32
N SER A 132 -2.55 -8.71 17.12
CA SER A 132 -2.98 -9.80 18.01
C SER A 132 -3.30 -11.05 17.19
N VAL A 133 -2.97 -12.23 17.72
CA VAL A 133 -3.08 -13.52 17.02
C VAL A 133 -4.47 -13.75 16.42
N GLU A 134 -5.52 -13.28 17.08
CA GLU A 134 -6.91 -13.43 16.65
C GLU A 134 -7.24 -12.59 15.40
N ILE A 135 -6.78 -11.33 15.32
CA ILE A 135 -7.00 -10.48 14.14
C ILE A 135 -6.16 -10.99 12.96
N ARG A 136 -4.96 -11.52 13.24
CA ARG A 136 -4.09 -12.14 12.23
C ARG A 136 -4.78 -13.30 11.52
N ILE A 137 -5.37 -14.22 12.29
CA ILE A 137 -6.10 -15.38 11.75
C ILE A 137 -7.31 -14.93 10.91
N GLU A 138 -8.07 -13.93 11.37
CA GLU A 138 -9.19 -13.38 10.61
C GLU A 138 -8.73 -12.74 9.29
N ARG A 139 -7.62 -12.00 9.31
CA ARG A 139 -7.02 -11.38 8.11
C ARG A 139 -6.46 -12.40 7.14
N GLU A 140 -5.74 -13.41 7.61
CA GLU A 140 -5.23 -14.51 6.80
C GLU A 140 -6.39 -15.20 6.07
N ARG A 141 -7.52 -15.46 6.75
CA ARG A 141 -8.72 -16.04 6.14
C ARG A 141 -9.33 -15.14 5.06
N VAL A 142 -9.44 -13.83 5.32
CA VAL A 142 -9.94 -12.86 4.33
C VAL A 142 -8.98 -12.74 3.15
N GLY A 143 -7.68 -12.72 3.40
CA GLY A 143 -6.65 -12.70 2.37
C GLY A 143 -6.73 -13.93 1.46
N ALA A 144 -6.80 -15.12 2.04
CA ALA A 144 -6.95 -16.37 1.30
C ALA A 144 -8.27 -16.43 0.51
N ALA A 145 -9.38 -15.93 1.07
CA ALA A 145 -10.65 -15.85 0.35
C ALA A 145 -10.59 -14.85 -0.83
N MET A 146 -9.92 -13.72 -0.65
CA MET A 146 -9.67 -12.75 -1.72
C MET A 146 -8.79 -13.36 -2.83
N GLU A 147 -7.90 -14.27 -2.49
CA GLU A 147 -7.07 -15.01 -3.45
C GLU A 147 -7.87 -15.89 -4.42
N GLN A 148 -9.02 -16.40 -3.99
CA GLN A 148 -9.90 -17.24 -4.82
C GLN A 148 -10.73 -16.45 -5.84
N LEU A 149 -10.73 -15.12 -5.76
CA LEU A 149 -11.45 -14.27 -6.69
C LEU A 149 -10.67 -14.10 -7.99
N THR A 150 -11.40 -14.01 -9.11
CA THR A 150 -10.78 -13.55 -10.36
C THR A 150 -10.24 -12.12 -10.20
N ASP A 151 -9.22 -11.77 -10.98
CA ASP A 151 -8.63 -10.42 -10.96
C ASP A 151 -9.67 -9.31 -11.01
N THR A 152 -10.67 -9.49 -11.87
CA THR A 152 -11.70 -8.49 -12.10
C THR A 152 -12.68 -8.35 -10.94
N GLN A 153 -12.94 -9.43 -10.20
CA GLN A 153 -13.80 -9.45 -9.03
C GLN A 153 -13.08 -8.84 -7.82
N ARG A 154 -11.84 -9.30 -7.57
CA ARG A 154 -10.98 -8.76 -6.50
C ARG A 154 -10.79 -7.26 -6.66
N GLN A 155 -10.43 -6.82 -7.87
CA GLN A 155 -10.26 -5.41 -8.20
C GLN A 155 -11.53 -4.59 -7.91
N ALA A 156 -12.70 -5.07 -8.31
CA ALA A 156 -13.96 -4.36 -8.04
C ALA A 156 -14.23 -4.29 -6.53
N ILE A 157 -14.02 -5.39 -5.80
CA ILE A 157 -14.23 -5.46 -4.35
C ILE A 157 -13.26 -4.55 -3.60
N SER A 158 -11.97 -4.62 -3.90
CA SER A 158 -10.94 -3.76 -3.27
C SER A 158 -11.26 -2.28 -3.47
N LEU A 159 -11.67 -1.88 -4.67
CA LEU A 159 -12.04 -0.49 -4.95
C LEU A 159 -13.31 -0.03 -4.22
N ALA A 160 -14.30 -0.92 -4.07
CA ALA A 160 -15.52 -0.61 -3.34
C ALA A 160 -15.31 -0.55 -1.82
N TYR A 161 -14.41 -1.37 -1.28
CA TYR A 161 -14.24 -1.55 0.17
C TYR A 161 -13.13 -0.67 0.77
N ASP A 162 -12.08 -0.31 0.03
CA ASP A 162 -11.04 0.64 0.47
C ASP A 162 -11.50 2.11 0.46
N GLY A 163 -12.82 2.34 0.47
CA GLY A 163 -13.43 3.44 1.22
C GLY A 163 -13.81 4.72 0.48
N GLU A 164 -13.76 4.81 -0.85
CA GLU A 164 -14.00 6.11 -1.52
C GLU A 164 -14.67 6.08 -2.90
N TYR A 165 -14.98 4.90 -3.48
CA TYR A 165 -15.53 4.86 -4.84
C TYR A 165 -16.94 4.29 -4.90
N THR A 166 -17.86 5.09 -5.42
CA THR A 166 -19.18 4.66 -5.87
C THR A 166 -19.07 3.69 -7.05
N HIS A 167 -20.09 2.88 -7.30
CA HIS A 167 -20.12 2.00 -8.47
C HIS A 167 -19.91 2.75 -9.80
N SER A 168 -20.37 4.00 -9.89
CA SER A 168 -20.18 4.86 -11.06
C SER A 168 -18.72 5.30 -11.21
N GLU A 169 -18.06 5.66 -10.10
CA GLU A 169 -16.63 6.00 -10.11
C GLU A 169 -15.79 4.77 -10.45
N ILE A 170 -16.11 3.60 -9.90
CA ILE A 170 -15.46 2.34 -10.27
C ILE A 170 -15.64 2.03 -11.76
N ALA A 171 -16.84 2.25 -12.31
CA ALA A 171 -17.12 2.06 -13.74
C ALA A 171 -16.25 2.96 -14.62
N GLN A 172 -16.16 4.24 -14.26
CA GLN A 172 -15.28 5.20 -14.94
C GLN A 172 -13.80 4.84 -14.78
N LEU A 173 -13.40 4.44 -13.58
CA LEU A 173 -12.04 4.06 -13.23
C LEU A 173 -11.53 2.88 -14.07
N LEU A 174 -12.40 1.88 -14.25
CA LEU A 174 -12.10 0.64 -14.95
C LEU A 174 -12.47 0.66 -16.44
N GLY A 175 -13.07 1.75 -16.94
CA GLY A 175 -13.53 1.83 -18.33
C GLY A 175 -14.56 0.76 -18.72
N ILE A 176 -15.39 0.31 -17.77
CA ILE A 176 -16.42 -0.74 -17.99
C ILE A 176 -17.82 -0.23 -17.63
N PRO A 177 -18.89 -0.83 -18.18
CA PRO A 177 -20.25 -0.47 -17.80
C PRO A 177 -20.53 -0.68 -16.30
N ILE A 178 -21.34 0.20 -15.71
CA ILE A 178 -21.77 0.08 -14.30
C ILE A 178 -22.47 -1.26 -14.00
N GLY A 179 -23.18 -1.84 -14.98
CA GLY A 179 -23.76 -3.18 -14.87
C GLY A 179 -22.70 -4.28 -14.71
N THR A 180 -21.56 -4.15 -15.39
CA THR A 180 -20.42 -5.06 -15.25
C THR A 180 -19.76 -4.91 -13.89
N VAL A 181 -19.62 -3.68 -13.37
CA VAL A 181 -19.14 -3.43 -11.99
C VAL A 181 -20.04 -4.15 -10.98
N LYS A 182 -21.35 -3.92 -11.05
CA LYS A 182 -22.33 -4.54 -10.15
C LYS A 182 -22.27 -6.07 -10.22
N THR A 183 -22.13 -6.64 -11.41
CA THR A 183 -22.03 -8.10 -11.59
C THR A 183 -20.73 -8.64 -10.97
N ARG A 184 -19.59 -8.00 -11.22
CA ARG A 184 -18.30 -8.38 -10.61
C ARG A 184 -18.33 -8.31 -9.09
N LEU A 185 -18.91 -7.24 -8.53
CA LEU A 185 -19.09 -7.10 -7.09
C LEU A 185 -20.00 -8.19 -6.53
N ARG A 186 -21.16 -8.42 -7.14
CA ARG A 186 -22.11 -9.46 -6.71
C ARG A 186 -21.46 -10.83 -6.72
N ASP A 187 -20.84 -11.22 -7.83
CA ASP A 187 -20.25 -12.55 -8.02
C ASP A 187 -19.04 -12.74 -7.08
N GLY A 188 -18.23 -11.71 -6.90
CA GLY A 188 -17.13 -11.73 -5.94
C GLY A 188 -17.62 -11.87 -4.50
N MET A 189 -18.67 -11.13 -4.09
CA MET A 189 -19.24 -11.23 -2.74
C MET A 189 -19.89 -12.59 -2.48
N ILE A 190 -20.50 -13.22 -3.50
CA ILE A 190 -21.01 -14.60 -3.39
C ILE A 190 -19.84 -15.55 -3.13
N ARG A 191 -18.75 -15.41 -3.88
CA ARG A 191 -17.58 -16.27 -3.72
C ARG A 191 -16.91 -16.07 -2.37
N LEU A 192 -16.72 -14.83 -1.91
CA LEU A 192 -16.19 -14.55 -0.57
C LEU A 192 -17.03 -15.17 0.55
N ARG A 193 -18.36 -15.11 0.46
CA ARG A 193 -19.23 -15.79 1.45
C ARG A 193 -19.01 -17.29 1.49
N ASN A 194 -18.88 -17.92 0.31
CA ASN A 194 -18.64 -19.35 0.22
C ASN A 194 -17.28 -19.73 0.84
N GLU A 195 -16.23 -18.99 0.52
CA GLU A 195 -14.87 -19.26 1.05
C GLU A 195 -14.77 -18.99 2.56
N LEU A 196 -15.45 -17.96 3.05
CA LEU A 196 -15.42 -17.60 4.48
C LEU A 196 -16.37 -18.45 5.33
N GLY A 197 -17.23 -19.28 4.72
CA GLY A 197 -18.17 -20.15 5.43
C GLY A 197 -19.28 -19.40 6.15
N VAL A 198 -19.58 -18.16 5.74
CA VAL A 198 -20.66 -17.35 6.34
C VAL A 198 -21.99 -17.82 5.76
N ALA A 199 -22.70 -18.66 6.51
CA ALA A 199 -24.05 -19.13 6.18
C ALA A 199 -25.04 -17.94 6.03
N PRO A 200 -26.08 -18.07 5.19
CA PRO A 200 -26.99 -16.99 4.82
C PRO A 200 -27.81 -16.42 5.99
#